data_AF-A0A659UT44-F1
#
_entry.id   AF-A0A659UT44-F1
#
_cell.length_a   1.000
_cell.length_b   1.000
_cell.length_c   1.000
_cell.angle_alpha   90.00
_cell.angle_beta   90.00
_cell.angle_gamma   90.00
#
_symmetry.space_group_name_H-M   'P 1'
#
loop_
_entity.id
_entity.type
_entity.pdbx_description
1 polymer ?
#
loop_
_entity_poly.entity_id
_entity_poly.type
_entity_poly.pdbx_seq_one_letter_code
_entity_poly.pdbx_strand_id
1 'polypeptide(L)'
;WLKQQGIDASAGSPDIHRPVGEADGAVTEAPPVYSKDQTPTAFLAGEFMRWLGEQEEAAPWFAHLSFISPHPPFIVPEPYNTRYDPADGPAFHRAESWRAESQGHPYIAYDLGRQNRARFRPGATGKVHDWSEDDFRRIRAIYYGMISEVDAQLGRLWQALKTEGAWDNTIIVLTSDHAEMMGDHFMLGKGGYFDGSYHIPLIIRDPRHRKAAGSTVDRFTEAVDILPTLIDLLGVAPEPHLDGCSLKPFLSGGTPAVWRDAAHWEFDFRSVADGEAERHFGLTSRQCNLA
;
A
#
# COMPACT_ATOMS: atom_id res chain seq x y z
N TRP A 1 16.10 -16.78 7.49
CA TRP A 1 15.11 -16.54 8.55
C TRP A 1 14.07 -17.66 8.65
N LEU A 2 13.10 -17.81 7.73
CA LEU A 2 12.08 -18.89 7.81
C LEU A 2 12.66 -20.31 7.99
N LYS A 3 13.73 -20.65 7.27
CA LYS A 3 14.46 -21.94 7.45
C LYS A 3 15.00 -22.14 8.88
N GLN A 4 15.45 -21.07 9.53
CA GLN A 4 15.93 -21.12 10.92
C GLN A 4 14.78 -21.32 11.91
N GLN A 5 13.55 -20.99 11.52
CA GLN A 5 12.31 -21.22 12.26
C GLN A 5 11.67 -22.59 11.95
N GLY A 6 12.38 -23.47 11.23
CA GLY A 6 11.89 -24.81 10.88
C GLY A 6 10.89 -24.87 9.72
N ILE A 7 10.67 -23.77 9.01
CA ILE A 7 9.79 -23.75 7.84
C ILE A 7 10.58 -24.15 6.59
N ASP A 8 10.05 -25.10 5.80
CA ASP A 8 10.61 -25.43 4.50
C ASP A 8 10.38 -24.26 3.53
N ALA A 9 11.47 -23.56 3.20
CA ALA A 9 11.49 -22.47 2.23
C ALA A 9 12.17 -22.85 0.91
N SER A 10 12.16 -24.14 0.55
CA SER A 10 12.72 -24.66 -0.70
C SER A 10 12.03 -24.09 -1.95
N ALA A 11 10.73 -23.78 -1.87
CA ALA A 11 9.96 -23.17 -2.96
C ALA A 11 10.48 -21.80 -3.40
N GLY A 12 11.19 -21.06 -2.54
CA GLY A 12 11.69 -19.71 -2.86
C GLY A 12 10.57 -18.66 -2.97
N SER A 13 10.91 -17.43 -3.36
CA SER A 13 9.93 -16.36 -3.59
C SER A 13 9.67 -16.20 -5.09
N PRO A 14 8.40 -16.06 -5.53
CA PRO A 14 7.20 -15.84 -4.71
C PRO A 14 6.48 -17.12 -4.27
N ASP A 15 6.98 -18.32 -4.61
CA ASP A 15 6.23 -19.57 -4.44
C ASP A 15 6.05 -20.04 -2.98
N ILE A 16 6.83 -19.52 -2.04
CA ILE A 16 6.64 -19.73 -0.59
C ILE A 16 5.29 -19.18 -0.09
N HIS A 17 4.68 -18.28 -0.87
CA HIS A 17 3.38 -17.68 -0.63
C HIS A 17 2.23 -18.52 -1.23
N ARG A 18 2.47 -19.73 -1.72
CA ARG A 18 1.39 -20.58 -2.21
C ARG A 18 0.59 -21.19 -1.03
N PRO A 19 -0.75 -21.28 -1.16
CA PRO A 19 -1.58 -21.95 -0.17
C PRO A 19 -1.23 -23.44 -0.06
N VAL A 20 -1.24 -23.99 1.16
CA VAL A 20 -0.94 -25.41 1.40
C VAL A 20 -2.14 -26.28 1.03
N GLY A 21 -1.90 -27.33 0.23
CA GLY A 21 -2.91 -28.36 -0.07
C GLY A 21 -3.95 -27.96 -1.13
N GLU A 22 -3.77 -26.82 -1.79
CA GLU A 22 -4.69 -26.30 -2.81
C GLU A 22 -4.16 -26.50 -4.23
N ALA A 23 -5.07 -26.45 -5.21
CA ALA A 23 -4.71 -26.45 -6.62
C ALA A 23 -3.91 -25.19 -6.98
N ASP A 24 -2.89 -25.35 -7.82
CA ASP A 24 -2.01 -24.26 -8.25
C ASP A 24 -2.81 -23.10 -8.86
N GLY A 25 -2.60 -21.90 -8.31
CA GLY A 25 -3.21 -20.67 -8.82
C GLY A 25 -4.67 -20.43 -8.46
N ALA A 26 -5.30 -21.28 -7.64
CA ALA A 26 -6.67 -21.08 -7.19
C ALA A 26 -6.82 -19.85 -6.26
N VAL A 27 -7.97 -19.18 -6.33
CA VAL A 27 -8.34 -18.11 -5.40
C VAL A 27 -8.98 -18.75 -4.18
N THR A 28 -8.18 -18.93 -3.13
CA THR A 28 -8.56 -19.66 -1.91
C THR A 28 -8.12 -18.88 -0.67
N GLU A 29 -8.84 -19.11 0.42
CA GLU A 29 -8.53 -18.57 1.75
C GLU A 29 -7.58 -19.50 2.54
N ALA A 30 -7.05 -20.55 1.91
CA ALA A 30 -6.08 -21.42 2.55
C ALA A 30 -4.79 -20.64 2.89
N PRO A 31 -4.21 -20.83 4.09
CA PRO A 31 -3.05 -20.09 4.52
C PRO A 31 -1.75 -20.58 3.82
N PRO A 32 -0.68 -19.76 3.84
CA PRO A 32 0.64 -20.21 3.43
C PRO A 32 1.26 -21.12 4.50
N VAL A 33 2.44 -21.68 4.21
CA VAL A 33 3.19 -22.57 5.14
C VAL A 33 3.68 -21.88 6.43
N TYR A 34 3.69 -20.55 6.48
CA TYR A 34 4.20 -19.77 7.60
C TYR A 34 3.05 -19.12 8.40
N SER A 35 3.26 -18.92 9.70
CA SER A 35 2.25 -18.34 10.59
C SER A 35 2.23 -16.80 10.55
N LYS A 36 1.24 -16.19 11.21
CA LYS A 36 1.17 -14.72 11.40
C LYS A 36 2.39 -14.10 12.08
N ASP A 37 3.15 -14.89 12.86
CA ASP A 37 4.36 -14.42 13.53
C ASP A 37 5.60 -14.58 12.63
N GLN A 38 5.40 -15.08 11.41
CA GLN A 38 6.41 -15.41 10.41
C GLN A 38 6.20 -14.69 9.07
N THR A 39 5.35 -13.67 9.05
CA THR A 39 5.18 -12.79 7.89
C THR A 39 6.39 -11.85 7.74
N PRO A 40 6.64 -11.30 6.53
CA PRO A 40 7.60 -10.21 6.36
C PRO A 40 7.32 -9.02 7.28
N THR A 41 6.04 -8.72 7.52
CA THR A 41 5.60 -7.66 8.45
C THR A 41 6.05 -7.93 9.88
N ALA A 42 5.77 -9.15 10.39
CA ALA A 42 6.13 -9.54 11.75
C ALA A 42 7.65 -9.57 11.96
N PHE A 43 8.40 -10.03 10.95
CA PHE A 43 9.86 -10.00 10.95
C PHE A 43 10.39 -8.55 11.04
N LEU A 44 9.96 -7.67 10.13
CA LEU A 44 10.46 -6.29 10.09
C LEU A 44 10.09 -5.51 11.36
N ALA A 45 8.88 -5.70 11.88
CA ALA A 45 8.47 -5.11 13.16
C ALA A 45 9.34 -5.62 14.32
N GLY A 46 9.66 -6.92 14.34
CA GLY A 46 10.56 -7.53 15.32
C GLY A 46 11.97 -6.94 15.28
N GLU A 47 12.55 -6.81 14.08
CA GLU A 47 13.88 -6.21 13.90
C GLU A 47 13.93 -4.74 14.32
N PHE A 48 12.87 -3.97 14.02
CA PHE A 48 12.78 -2.60 14.51
C PHE A 48 12.70 -2.55 16.03
N MET A 49 11.89 -3.39 16.68
CA MET A 49 11.79 -3.39 18.15
C MET A 49 13.11 -3.79 18.81
N ARG A 50 13.85 -4.74 18.23
CA ARG A 50 15.21 -5.08 18.67
C ARG A 50 16.14 -3.86 18.55
N TRP A 51 16.18 -3.24 17.38
CA TRP A 51 16.98 -2.03 17.12
C TRP A 51 16.59 -0.88 18.05
N LEU A 52 15.31 -0.69 18.34
CA LEU A 52 14.80 0.36 19.21
C LEU A 52 15.37 0.21 20.64
N GLY A 53 15.40 -1.01 21.17
CA GLY A 53 15.99 -1.30 22.48
C GLY A 53 17.51 -1.16 22.55
N GLU A 54 18.18 -0.98 21.40
CA GLU A 54 19.62 -0.72 21.31
C GLU A 54 19.95 0.79 21.23
N GLN A 55 18.93 1.66 21.13
CA GLN A 55 19.16 3.10 21.05
C GLN A 55 19.51 3.70 22.41
N GLU A 56 20.45 4.66 22.42
CA GLU A 56 20.79 5.41 23.62
C GLU A 56 19.65 6.37 23.98
N GLU A 57 19.21 6.38 25.24
CA GLU A 57 18.04 7.15 25.70
C GLU A 57 18.14 8.66 25.38
N ALA A 58 19.35 9.22 25.36
CA ALA A 58 19.58 10.65 25.10
C ALA A 58 19.76 10.99 23.60
N ALA A 59 19.89 10.00 22.72
CA ALA A 59 20.16 10.24 21.30
C ALA A 59 18.85 10.18 20.47
N PRO A 60 18.51 11.24 19.71
CA PRO A 60 17.37 11.17 18.81
C PRO A 60 17.67 10.20 17.65
N TRP A 61 16.64 9.47 17.23
CA TRP A 61 16.72 8.55 16.10
C TRP A 61 15.73 8.95 15.00
N PHE A 62 16.00 8.45 13.79
CA PHE A 62 15.10 8.52 12.65
C PHE A 62 15.01 7.13 12.04
N ALA A 63 13.79 6.59 11.94
CA ALA A 63 13.55 5.27 11.38
C ALA A 63 12.46 5.35 10.30
N HIS A 64 12.73 4.74 9.15
CA HIS A 64 11.76 4.54 8.07
C HIS A 64 11.50 3.04 7.92
N LEU A 65 10.31 2.60 8.33
CA LEU A 65 9.89 1.20 8.21
C LEU A 65 8.98 1.06 7.00
N SER A 66 9.45 0.33 5.98
CA SER A 66 8.68 0.09 4.77
C SER A 66 8.14 -1.34 4.77
N PHE A 67 6.87 -1.51 5.15
CA PHE A 67 6.19 -2.79 5.04
C PHE A 67 5.78 -3.06 3.59
N ILE A 68 5.96 -4.31 3.14
CA ILE A 68 5.52 -4.71 1.79
C ILE A 68 4.02 -5.04 1.77
N SER A 69 3.49 -5.67 2.82
CA SER A 69 2.05 -5.92 2.94
C SER A 69 1.27 -4.60 2.99
N PRO A 70 0.09 -4.49 2.37
CA PRO A 70 -0.71 -5.57 1.79
C PRO A 70 -0.47 -5.83 0.28
N HIS A 71 0.70 -5.49 -0.27
CA HIS A 71 1.06 -5.78 -1.66
C HIS A 71 0.95 -7.29 -1.98
N PRO A 72 0.56 -7.67 -3.21
CA PRO A 72 0.52 -9.08 -3.61
C PRO A 72 1.89 -9.79 -3.45
N PRO A 73 1.93 -11.13 -3.30
CA PRO A 73 0.82 -12.08 -3.43
C PRO A 73 -0.33 -11.90 -2.43
N PHE A 74 -1.57 -11.97 -2.90
CA PHE A 74 -2.75 -11.88 -2.03
C PHE A 74 -2.94 -13.19 -1.26
N ILE A 75 -2.22 -13.30 -0.16
CA ILE A 75 -2.27 -14.39 0.80
C ILE A 75 -1.88 -13.86 2.18
N VAL A 76 -2.49 -14.40 3.23
CA VAL A 76 -2.16 -14.06 4.61
C VAL A 76 -2.33 -15.32 5.47
N PRO A 77 -1.58 -15.49 6.57
CA PRO A 77 -1.79 -16.61 7.49
C PRO A 77 -3.06 -16.50 8.33
N GLU A 78 -3.41 -17.59 9.01
CA GLU A 78 -4.41 -17.58 10.08
C GLU A 78 -4.04 -16.59 11.21
N PRO A 79 -5.05 -15.96 11.84
CA PRO A 79 -6.49 -16.07 11.56
C PRO A 79 -6.99 -15.07 10.50
N TYR A 80 -6.08 -14.34 9.84
CA TYR A 80 -6.44 -13.21 8.97
C TYR A 80 -7.03 -13.66 7.62
N ASN A 81 -6.67 -14.86 7.17
CA ASN A 81 -7.06 -15.45 5.88
C ASN A 81 -8.57 -15.64 5.72
N THR A 82 -9.29 -15.84 6.83
CA THR A 82 -10.74 -16.05 6.88
C THR A 82 -11.44 -15.03 7.79
N ARG A 83 -10.75 -13.93 8.12
CA ARG A 83 -11.28 -12.91 9.04
C ARG A 83 -12.47 -12.14 8.47
N TYR A 84 -12.58 -12.07 7.15
CA TYR A 84 -13.61 -11.33 6.43
C TYR A 84 -14.36 -12.29 5.51
N ASP A 85 -15.69 -12.21 5.50
CA ASP A 85 -16.50 -12.96 4.55
C ASP A 85 -16.35 -12.33 3.15
N PRO A 86 -16.03 -13.10 2.08
CA PRO A 86 -16.03 -12.59 0.71
C PRO A 86 -17.34 -11.89 0.29
N ALA A 87 -18.48 -12.26 0.88
CA ALA A 87 -19.74 -11.59 0.62
C ALA A 87 -19.79 -10.15 1.16
N ASP A 88 -18.94 -9.79 2.13
CA ASP A 88 -18.87 -8.47 2.73
C ASP A 88 -18.16 -7.43 1.82
N GLY A 89 -18.26 -6.16 2.23
CA GLY A 89 -17.63 -5.03 1.58
C GLY A 89 -18.51 -4.31 0.55
N PRO A 90 -18.06 -3.15 0.05
CA PRO A 90 -18.86 -2.31 -0.84
C PRO A 90 -19.04 -2.97 -2.22
N ALA A 91 -19.99 -2.47 -3.01
CA ALA A 91 -20.04 -2.77 -4.43
C ALA A 91 -18.75 -2.28 -5.12
N PHE A 92 -18.29 -2.99 -6.14
CA PHE A 92 -17.18 -2.52 -6.97
C PHE A 92 -17.63 -1.34 -7.82
N HIS A 93 -16.78 -0.32 -7.94
CA HIS A 93 -17.00 0.79 -8.86
C HIS A 93 -16.46 0.41 -10.24
N ARG A 94 -17.34 -0.12 -11.10
CA ARG A 94 -16.99 -0.60 -12.45
C ARG A 94 -18.22 -0.65 -13.36
N ALA A 95 -17.98 -0.72 -14.67
CA ALA A 95 -19.01 -0.94 -15.68
C ALA A 95 -19.65 -2.34 -15.59
N GLU A 96 -20.65 -2.62 -16.42
CA GLU A 96 -21.33 -3.92 -16.45
C GLU A 96 -20.41 -5.10 -16.85
N SER A 97 -19.33 -4.81 -17.58
CA SER A 97 -18.34 -5.81 -17.98
C SER A 97 -16.99 -5.14 -18.27
N TRP A 98 -15.90 -5.90 -18.17
CA TRP A 98 -14.57 -5.40 -18.53
C TRP A 98 -14.49 -4.92 -19.99
N ARG A 99 -15.32 -5.48 -20.88
CA ARG A 99 -15.41 -5.04 -22.30
C ARG A 99 -16.06 -3.67 -22.44
N ALA A 100 -17.06 -3.37 -21.61
CA ALA A 100 -17.66 -2.05 -21.56
C ALA A 100 -16.68 -1.03 -20.94
N GLU A 101 -16.01 -1.42 -19.86
CA GLU A 101 -14.97 -0.59 -19.23
C GLU A 101 -13.85 -0.23 -20.22
N SER A 102 -13.40 -1.19 -21.03
CA SER A 102 -12.33 -0.99 -22.02
C SER A 102 -12.69 -0.02 -23.14
N GLN A 103 -13.99 0.26 -23.37
CA GLN A 103 -14.41 1.29 -24.33
C GLN A 103 -14.27 2.72 -23.78
N GLY A 104 -14.12 2.89 -22.46
CA GLY A 104 -14.06 4.20 -21.82
C GLY A 104 -12.81 5.00 -22.21
N HIS A 105 -11.67 4.32 -22.42
CA HIS A 105 -10.43 4.96 -22.83
C HIS A 105 -9.42 3.94 -23.40
N PRO A 106 -8.64 4.28 -24.44
CA PRO A 106 -7.66 3.35 -25.04
C PRO A 106 -6.63 2.80 -24.05
N TYR A 107 -6.16 3.63 -23.11
CA TYR A 107 -5.25 3.18 -22.05
C TYR A 107 -5.87 2.09 -21.15
N ILE A 108 -7.18 2.16 -20.86
CA ILE A 108 -7.84 1.15 -20.03
C ILE A 108 -7.92 -0.19 -20.77
N ALA A 109 -8.24 -0.18 -22.07
CA ALA A 109 -8.20 -1.40 -22.89
C ALA A 109 -6.79 -2.04 -22.89
N TYR A 110 -5.76 -1.21 -23.03
CA TYR A 110 -4.37 -1.62 -23.00
C TYR A 110 -3.98 -2.22 -21.64
N ASP A 111 -4.26 -1.54 -20.53
CA ASP A 111 -3.86 -2.01 -19.21
C ASP A 111 -4.59 -3.29 -18.80
N LEU A 112 -5.92 -3.35 -18.98
CA LEU A 112 -6.71 -4.56 -18.69
C LEU A 112 -6.15 -5.78 -19.44
N GLY A 113 -5.80 -5.64 -20.73
CA GLY A 113 -5.24 -6.72 -21.53
C GLY A 113 -3.85 -7.21 -21.05
N ARG A 114 -3.15 -6.41 -20.24
CA ARG A 114 -1.80 -6.73 -19.73
C ARG A 114 -1.79 -7.32 -18.35
N GLN A 115 -2.84 -7.14 -17.56
CA GLN A 115 -2.89 -7.64 -16.19
C GLN A 115 -2.96 -9.17 -16.15
N ASN A 116 -1.85 -9.80 -15.76
CA ASN A 116 -1.74 -11.25 -15.63
C ASN A 116 -1.98 -11.68 -14.18
N ARG A 117 -2.77 -12.73 -13.97
CA ARG A 117 -3.11 -13.24 -12.62
C ARG A 117 -1.89 -13.65 -11.81
N ALA A 118 -0.84 -14.17 -12.47
CA ALA A 118 0.43 -14.56 -11.85
C ALA A 118 1.10 -13.43 -11.04
N ARG A 119 0.83 -12.16 -11.38
CA ARG A 119 1.34 -10.99 -10.64
C ARG A 119 0.73 -10.88 -9.24
N PHE A 120 -0.50 -11.35 -9.07
CA PHE A 120 -1.29 -11.21 -7.86
C PHE A 120 -1.39 -12.51 -7.05
N ARG A 121 -1.32 -13.66 -7.74
CA ARG A 121 -1.26 -14.98 -7.13
C ARG A 121 -0.24 -15.89 -7.83
N PRO A 122 0.81 -16.35 -7.11
CA PRO A 122 1.75 -17.33 -7.62
C PRO A 122 1.05 -18.60 -8.13
N GLY A 123 1.49 -19.12 -9.27
CA GLY A 123 0.88 -20.28 -9.93
C GLY A 123 -0.39 -19.99 -10.74
N ALA A 124 -1.02 -18.82 -10.61
CA ALA A 124 -2.20 -18.47 -11.38
C ALA A 124 -1.87 -18.18 -12.85
N THR A 125 -2.71 -18.64 -13.78
CA THR A 125 -2.56 -18.43 -15.22
C THR A 125 -3.77 -17.69 -15.80
N GLY A 126 -3.56 -16.96 -16.89
CA GLY A 126 -4.60 -16.14 -17.55
C GLY A 126 -4.60 -14.68 -17.10
N LYS A 127 -5.66 -13.96 -17.49
CA LYS A 127 -5.80 -12.52 -17.30
C LYS A 127 -6.66 -12.17 -16.08
N VAL A 128 -6.38 -11.04 -15.44
CA VAL A 128 -7.13 -10.59 -14.27
C VAL A 128 -8.61 -10.41 -14.61
N HIS A 129 -8.93 -9.83 -15.76
CA HIS A 129 -10.32 -9.63 -16.21
C HIS A 129 -11.11 -10.94 -16.46
N ASP A 130 -10.45 -12.10 -16.47
CA ASP A 130 -11.12 -13.40 -16.58
C ASP A 130 -11.58 -13.93 -15.22
N TRP A 131 -11.15 -13.34 -14.09
CA TRP A 131 -11.63 -13.72 -12.76
C TRP A 131 -13.10 -13.36 -12.58
N SER A 132 -13.83 -14.23 -11.91
CA SER A 132 -15.25 -14.02 -11.60
C SER A 132 -15.43 -12.95 -10.52
N GLU A 133 -16.64 -12.45 -10.35
CA GLU A 133 -16.93 -11.56 -9.22
C GLU A 133 -16.61 -12.21 -7.87
N ASP A 134 -16.91 -13.50 -7.71
CA ASP A 134 -16.61 -14.26 -6.49
C ASP A 134 -15.09 -14.34 -6.23
N ASP A 135 -14.29 -14.48 -7.29
CA ASP A 135 -12.82 -14.45 -7.18
C ASP A 135 -12.35 -13.06 -6.71
N PHE A 136 -12.85 -11.97 -7.30
CA PHE A 136 -12.50 -10.60 -6.88
C PHE A 136 -12.91 -10.35 -5.42
N ARG A 137 -14.09 -10.80 -5.02
CA ARG A 137 -14.60 -10.69 -3.65
C ARG A 137 -13.71 -11.42 -2.65
N ARG A 138 -13.30 -12.65 -2.97
CA ARG A 138 -12.39 -13.43 -2.13
C ARG A 138 -10.99 -12.81 -2.06
N ILE A 139 -10.47 -12.31 -3.18
CA ILE A 139 -9.20 -11.56 -3.20
C ILE A 139 -9.28 -10.33 -2.27
N ARG A 140 -10.39 -9.57 -2.33
CA ARG A 140 -10.60 -8.40 -1.47
C ARG A 140 -10.71 -8.76 0.01
N ALA A 141 -11.40 -9.85 0.36
CA ALA A 141 -11.46 -10.33 1.73
C ALA A 141 -10.05 -10.68 2.27
N ILE A 142 -9.23 -11.35 1.46
CA ILE A 142 -7.84 -11.67 1.83
C ILE A 142 -7.01 -10.40 1.98
N TYR A 143 -7.16 -9.43 1.06
CA TYR A 143 -6.49 -8.13 1.15
C TYR A 143 -6.86 -7.37 2.44
N TYR A 144 -8.14 -7.38 2.84
CA TYR A 144 -8.56 -6.83 4.15
C TYR A 144 -7.93 -7.59 5.32
N GLY A 145 -7.80 -8.91 5.19
CA GLY A 145 -7.03 -9.74 6.14
C GLY A 145 -5.57 -9.30 6.25
N MET A 146 -4.91 -9.04 5.12
CA MET A 146 -3.53 -8.53 5.08
C MET A 146 -3.40 -7.16 5.75
N ILE A 147 -4.36 -6.25 5.52
CA ILE A 147 -4.41 -4.94 6.22
C ILE A 147 -4.51 -5.16 7.73
N SER A 148 -5.38 -6.06 8.18
CA SER A 148 -5.53 -6.41 9.60
C SER A 148 -4.26 -7.02 10.22
N GLU A 149 -3.48 -7.77 9.44
CA GLU A 149 -2.19 -8.30 9.89
C GLU A 149 -1.19 -7.16 10.12
N VAL A 150 -1.10 -6.22 9.18
CA VAL A 150 -0.25 -5.03 9.31
C VAL A 150 -0.67 -4.18 10.51
N ASP A 151 -1.97 -3.92 10.68
CA ASP A 151 -2.50 -3.16 11.82
C ASP A 151 -2.13 -3.80 13.16
N ALA A 152 -2.16 -5.14 13.26
CA ALA A 152 -1.73 -5.85 14.46
C ALA A 152 -0.22 -5.67 14.73
N GLN A 153 0.63 -5.67 13.69
CA GLN A 153 2.06 -5.39 13.86
C GLN A 153 2.32 -3.94 14.26
N LEU A 154 1.58 -2.98 13.68
CA LEU A 154 1.61 -1.58 14.11
C LEU A 154 1.25 -1.46 15.60
N GLY A 155 0.23 -2.17 16.06
CA GLY A 155 -0.12 -2.29 17.48
C GLY A 155 1.04 -2.70 18.38
N ARG A 156 1.86 -3.67 17.95
CA ARG A 156 3.07 -4.08 18.66
C ARG A 156 4.13 -2.98 18.68
N LEU A 157 4.33 -2.27 17.56
CA LEU A 157 5.24 -1.13 17.49
C LEU A 157 4.83 -0.01 18.45
N TRP A 158 3.54 0.32 18.51
CA TRP A 158 3.02 1.34 19.43
C TRP A 158 3.27 0.95 20.88
N GLN A 159 3.10 -0.33 21.21
CA GLN A 159 3.37 -0.82 22.56
C GLN A 159 4.86 -0.80 22.89
N ALA A 160 5.74 -1.15 21.95
CA ALA A 160 7.18 -1.06 22.14
C ALA A 160 7.64 0.38 22.40
N LEU A 161 7.18 1.35 21.59
CA LEU A 161 7.46 2.76 21.82
C LEU A 161 7.00 3.25 23.20
N LYS A 162 5.89 2.72 23.74
CA LYS A 162 5.43 3.06 25.09
C LYS A 162 6.31 2.43 26.16
N THR A 163 6.69 1.16 25.99
CA THR A 163 7.56 0.45 26.93
C THR A 163 8.93 1.12 27.04
N GLU A 164 9.50 1.55 25.91
CA GLU A 164 10.80 2.24 25.85
C GLU A 164 10.70 3.75 26.18
N GLY A 165 9.53 4.24 26.63
CA GLY A 165 9.32 5.66 26.97
C GLY A 165 9.35 6.63 25.78
N ALA A 166 9.55 6.14 24.55
CA ALA A 166 9.65 6.94 23.34
C ALA A 166 8.31 7.52 22.83
N TRP A 167 7.16 6.98 23.28
CA TRP A 167 5.83 7.32 22.75
C TRP A 167 5.51 8.82 22.77
N ASP A 168 5.77 9.52 23.87
CA ASP A 168 5.46 10.95 24.00
C ASP A 168 6.58 11.87 23.45
N ASN A 169 7.65 11.30 22.87
CA ASN A 169 8.76 12.03 22.26
C ASN A 169 9.03 11.61 20.79
N THR A 170 8.07 10.93 20.15
CA THR A 170 8.21 10.44 18.76
C THR A 170 7.15 11.06 17.86
N ILE A 171 7.58 11.64 16.74
CA ILE A 171 6.71 11.98 15.61
C ILE A 171 6.49 10.70 14.80
N ILE A 172 5.24 10.34 14.57
CA ILE A 172 4.87 9.15 13.79
C ILE A 172 4.14 9.62 12.53
N VAL A 173 4.63 9.21 11.36
CA VAL A 173 3.95 9.38 10.07
C VAL A 173 3.65 7.99 9.53
N LEU A 174 2.37 7.67 9.37
CA LEU A 174 1.89 6.44 8.75
C LEU A 174 1.24 6.78 7.41
N THR A 175 1.70 6.16 6.33
CA THR A 175 1.14 6.37 4.99
C THR A 175 1.40 5.15 4.09
N SER A 176 0.99 5.23 2.83
CA SER A 176 1.27 4.26 1.76
C SER A 176 1.98 4.96 0.60
N ASP A 177 2.74 4.23 -0.20
CA ASP A 177 3.36 4.76 -1.43
C ASP A 177 2.31 4.96 -2.53
N HIS A 178 1.39 4.01 -2.68
CA HIS A 178 0.22 4.08 -3.55
C HIS A 178 -0.93 3.25 -2.96
N ALA A 179 -2.09 3.25 -3.62
CA ALA A 179 -3.24 2.43 -3.24
C ALA A 179 -3.40 1.21 -4.17
N GLU A 180 -4.59 0.64 -4.26
CA GLU A 180 -4.84 -0.62 -4.95
C GLU A 180 -6.28 -0.62 -5.49
N MET A 181 -6.43 -0.87 -6.80
CA MET A 181 -7.72 -0.85 -7.48
C MET A 181 -8.70 -1.91 -6.95
N MET A 182 -8.19 -3.04 -6.44
CA MET A 182 -8.94 -4.03 -5.68
C MET A 182 -10.28 -4.47 -6.31
N GLY A 183 -10.33 -4.59 -7.64
CA GLY A 183 -11.48 -5.04 -8.41
C GLY A 183 -12.36 -3.93 -8.99
N ASP A 184 -12.16 -2.68 -8.57
CA ASP A 184 -12.76 -1.51 -9.23
C ASP A 184 -12.23 -1.40 -10.66
N HIS A 185 -13.10 -0.98 -11.57
CA HIS A 185 -12.86 -0.96 -13.01
C HIS A 185 -12.36 -2.29 -13.62
N PHE A 186 -12.63 -3.43 -12.97
CA PHE A 186 -12.09 -4.77 -13.30
C PHE A 186 -10.55 -4.87 -13.22
N MET A 187 -9.93 -3.96 -12.47
CA MET A 187 -8.47 -3.84 -12.35
C MET A 187 -7.97 -4.33 -10.99
N LEU A 188 -6.73 -4.81 -10.98
CA LEU A 188 -5.90 -4.96 -9.79
C LEU A 188 -4.56 -4.25 -10.00
N GLY A 189 -3.89 -3.89 -8.92
CA GLY A 189 -2.68 -3.11 -8.90
C GLY A 189 -2.96 -1.61 -8.87
N LYS A 190 -2.03 -0.89 -9.49
CA LYS A 190 -1.91 0.57 -9.46
C LYS A 190 -1.47 1.10 -10.82
N GLY A 191 -1.77 2.37 -11.07
CA GLY A 191 -1.49 3.10 -12.30
C GLY A 191 -2.77 3.69 -12.89
N GLY A 192 -2.62 4.31 -14.06
CA GLY A 192 -3.74 4.97 -14.74
C GLY A 192 -4.12 6.28 -14.06
N TYR A 193 -5.43 6.55 -13.97
CA TYR A 193 -5.97 7.84 -13.52
C TYR A 193 -7.12 7.72 -12.52
N PHE A 194 -7.47 6.52 -12.08
CA PHE A 194 -8.57 6.32 -11.14
C PHE A 194 -8.12 6.50 -9.69
N ASP A 195 -8.96 7.14 -8.88
CA ASP A 195 -8.69 7.45 -7.46
C ASP A 195 -8.27 6.24 -6.63
N GLY A 196 -8.82 5.05 -6.93
CA GLY A 196 -8.50 3.80 -6.23
C GLY A 196 -7.01 3.43 -6.24
N SER A 197 -6.24 3.96 -7.18
CA SER A 197 -4.78 3.77 -7.25
C SER A 197 -3.98 4.81 -6.46
N TYR A 198 -4.56 5.94 -6.07
CA TYR A 198 -3.84 7.11 -5.55
C TYR A 198 -4.34 7.62 -4.20
N HIS A 199 -5.58 7.32 -3.82
CA HIS A 199 -6.14 7.72 -2.54
C HIS A 199 -5.60 6.83 -1.40
N ILE A 200 -4.59 7.36 -0.70
CA ILE A 200 -3.82 6.64 0.33
C ILE A 200 -4.11 7.15 1.76
N PRO A 201 -3.91 6.34 2.80
CA PRO A 201 -3.99 6.81 4.17
C PRO A 201 -2.83 7.76 4.50
N LEU A 202 -3.09 8.76 5.33
CA LEU A 202 -2.06 9.57 5.97
C LEU A 202 -2.48 9.90 7.40
N ILE A 203 -1.70 9.41 8.38
CA ILE A 203 -1.87 9.72 9.79
C ILE A 203 -0.56 10.27 10.32
N ILE A 204 -0.60 11.50 10.84
CA ILE A 204 0.56 12.14 11.47
C ILE A 204 0.24 12.39 12.93
N ARG A 205 1.07 11.82 13.81
CA ARG A 205 1.03 12.08 15.26
C ARG A 205 2.29 12.81 15.67
N ASP A 206 2.12 14.04 16.16
CA ASP A 206 3.18 14.77 16.86
C ASP A 206 2.74 15.07 18.30
N PRO A 207 3.42 14.51 19.32
CA PRO A 207 3.12 14.74 20.74
C PRO A 207 3.15 16.21 21.18
N ARG A 208 3.80 17.09 20.42
CA ARG A 208 3.91 18.54 20.70
C ARG A 208 2.67 19.31 20.24
N HIS A 209 1.91 18.76 19.30
CA HIS A 209 0.75 19.41 18.66
C HIS A 209 -0.59 18.76 19.07
N ARG A 210 -0.79 18.51 20.38
CA ARG A 210 -1.96 17.75 20.88
C ARG A 210 -3.32 18.45 20.72
N LYS A 211 -3.35 19.75 20.41
CA LYS A 211 -4.62 20.51 20.29
C LYS A 211 -5.52 19.99 19.18
N ALA A 212 -4.95 19.47 18.10
CA ALA A 212 -5.69 18.86 17.00
C ALA A 212 -5.72 17.33 17.09
N ALA A 213 -5.31 16.73 18.22
CA ALA A 213 -5.33 15.28 18.35
C ALA A 213 -6.77 14.75 18.16
N GLY A 214 -6.94 13.80 17.24
CA GLY A 214 -8.24 13.24 16.88
C GLY A 214 -9.02 14.03 15.82
N SER A 215 -8.46 15.11 15.26
CA SER A 215 -9.08 15.83 14.13
C SER A 215 -8.89 15.08 12.80
N THR A 216 -9.79 15.33 11.86
CA THR A 216 -9.64 14.96 10.44
C THR A 216 -9.37 16.21 9.59
N VAL A 217 -8.73 16.02 8.44
CA VAL A 217 -8.47 17.07 7.45
C VAL A 217 -9.14 16.66 6.14
N ASP A 218 -10.12 17.44 5.70
CA ASP A 218 -10.89 17.17 4.48
C ASP A 218 -10.38 17.98 3.27
N ARG A 219 -9.15 18.51 3.35
CA ARG A 219 -8.47 19.23 2.26
C ARG A 219 -7.53 18.28 1.53
N PHE A 220 -7.33 18.50 0.22
CA PHE A 220 -6.39 17.71 -0.57
C PHE A 220 -4.96 17.86 -0.06
N THR A 221 -4.36 16.73 0.33
CA THR A 221 -2.94 16.58 0.68
C THR A 221 -2.29 15.65 -0.33
N GLU A 222 -1.01 15.86 -0.62
CA GLU A 222 -0.27 15.08 -1.60
C GLU A 222 0.95 14.42 -0.94
N ALA A 223 1.44 13.30 -1.48
CA ALA A 223 2.61 12.61 -0.91
C ALA A 223 3.86 13.52 -0.83
N VAL A 224 3.97 14.50 -1.75
CA VAL A 224 5.04 15.50 -1.76
C VAL A 224 5.01 16.43 -0.54
N ASP A 225 3.92 16.48 0.23
CA ASP A 225 3.78 17.29 1.45
C ASP A 225 4.54 16.69 2.65
N ILE A 226 4.91 15.42 2.61
CA ILE A 226 5.52 14.72 3.75
C ILE A 226 6.91 15.32 4.07
N LEU A 227 7.76 15.48 3.07
CA LEU A 227 9.12 16.02 3.26
C LEU A 227 9.12 17.45 3.84
N PRO A 228 8.43 18.46 3.26
CA PRO A 228 8.38 19.79 3.85
C PRO A 228 7.74 19.81 5.24
N THR A 229 6.79 18.91 5.52
CA THR A 229 6.24 18.75 6.87
C THR A 229 7.31 18.30 7.86
N LEU A 230 8.10 17.27 7.52
CA LEU A 230 9.17 16.77 8.41
C LEU A 230 10.25 17.83 8.64
N ILE A 231 10.68 18.54 7.60
CA ILE A 231 11.65 19.64 7.71
C ILE A 231 11.16 20.70 8.72
N ASP A 232 9.90 21.14 8.58
CA ASP A 232 9.29 22.15 9.46
C ASP A 232 9.07 21.65 10.90
N LEU A 233 8.71 20.37 11.08
CA LEU A 233 8.56 19.76 12.40
C LEU A 233 9.89 19.53 13.11
N LEU A 234 10.97 19.28 12.37
CA LEU A 234 12.32 19.09 12.88
C LEU A 234 13.09 20.41 13.08
N GLY A 235 12.53 21.53 12.61
CA GLY A 235 13.19 22.84 12.68
C GLY A 235 14.43 22.94 11.79
N VAL A 236 14.49 22.13 10.73
CA VAL A 236 15.55 22.16 9.73
C VAL A 236 15.28 23.29 8.74
N ALA A 237 16.32 23.87 8.16
CA ALA A 237 16.15 24.90 7.14
C ALA A 237 15.34 24.38 5.94
N PRO A 238 14.42 25.17 5.38
CA PRO A 238 13.66 24.78 4.21
C PRO A 238 14.59 24.60 3.00
N GLU A 239 14.39 23.52 2.26
CA GLU A 239 15.04 23.32 0.96
C GLU A 239 14.30 24.13 -0.12
N PRO A 240 15.02 24.74 -1.07
CA PRO A 240 14.38 25.40 -2.21
C PRO A 240 13.74 24.37 -3.14
N HIS A 241 12.68 24.77 -3.84
CA HIS A 241 12.02 23.99 -4.92
C HIS A 241 11.36 22.67 -4.48
N LEU A 242 10.73 22.65 -3.30
CA LEU A 242 9.81 21.57 -2.95
C LEU A 242 8.43 21.85 -3.58
N ASP A 243 7.85 20.85 -4.25
CA ASP A 243 6.50 20.96 -4.82
C ASP A 243 5.41 20.91 -3.74
N GLY A 244 5.68 20.20 -2.64
CA GLY A 244 4.77 20.07 -1.50
C GLY A 244 4.81 21.25 -0.52
N CYS A 245 3.82 21.29 0.37
CA CYS A 245 3.67 22.28 1.43
C CYS A 245 3.58 21.59 2.81
N SER A 246 4.13 22.23 3.84
CA SER A 246 4.06 21.67 5.21
C SER A 246 2.62 21.55 5.72
N LEU A 247 2.30 20.38 6.29
CA LEU A 247 1.02 20.04 6.93
C LEU A 247 0.97 20.47 8.41
N LYS A 248 2.06 20.99 8.98
CA LYS A 248 2.14 21.44 10.38
C LYS A 248 1.01 22.39 10.82
N PRO A 249 0.50 23.31 9.96
CA PRO A 249 -0.63 24.15 10.34
C PRO A 249 -1.89 23.33 10.69
N PHE A 250 -2.17 22.24 9.96
CA PHE A 250 -3.28 21.33 10.27
C PHE A 250 -3.06 20.60 11.59
N LEU A 251 -1.83 20.15 11.87
CA LEU A 251 -1.47 19.53 13.16
C LEU A 251 -1.70 20.48 14.34
N SER A 252 -1.62 21.78 14.09
CA SER A 252 -1.86 22.82 15.10
C SER A 252 -3.32 23.26 15.21
N GLY A 253 -4.23 22.62 14.46
CA GLY A 253 -5.66 22.94 14.42
C GLY A 253 -6.01 24.14 13.53
N GLY A 254 -5.06 24.60 12.72
CA GLY A 254 -5.25 25.68 11.76
C GLY A 254 -5.43 25.16 10.33
N THR A 255 -5.60 26.09 9.40
CA THR A 255 -5.53 25.83 7.96
C THR A 255 -4.54 26.84 7.36
N PRO A 256 -3.63 26.42 6.48
CA PRO A 256 -2.75 27.33 5.76
C PRO A 256 -3.55 28.42 5.02
N ALA A 257 -3.05 29.66 4.99
CA ALA A 257 -3.73 30.77 4.33
C ALA A 257 -3.86 30.56 2.81
N VAL A 258 -2.89 29.87 2.21
CA VAL A 258 -2.90 29.43 0.82
C VAL A 258 -2.76 27.91 0.84
N TRP A 259 -3.70 27.23 0.19
CA TRP A 259 -3.69 25.78 0.06
C TRP A 259 -4.26 25.40 -1.31
N ARG A 260 -3.91 24.22 -1.80
CA ARG A 260 -4.42 23.72 -3.07
C ARG A 260 -5.93 23.44 -3.02
N ASP A 261 -6.58 23.61 -4.16
CA ASP A 261 -8.02 23.35 -4.35
C ASP A 261 -8.30 22.01 -5.05
N ALA A 262 -7.26 21.35 -5.55
CA ALA A 262 -7.31 20.03 -6.18
C ALA A 262 -6.09 19.19 -5.78
N ALA A 263 -6.21 17.87 -5.86
CA ALA A 263 -5.08 16.95 -5.81
C ALA A 263 -4.49 16.75 -7.21
N HIS A 264 -3.18 16.62 -7.28
CA HIS A 264 -2.44 16.38 -8.52
C HIS A 264 -1.60 15.12 -8.37
N TRP A 265 -1.60 14.31 -9.42
CA TRP A 265 -0.70 13.17 -9.57
C TRP A 265 -0.45 12.93 -11.06
N GLU A 266 0.65 12.28 -11.37
CA GLU A 266 1.06 11.99 -12.74
C GLU A 266 1.28 10.48 -12.89
N PHE A 267 1.07 9.98 -14.11
CA PHE A 267 1.36 8.61 -14.44
C PHE A 267 1.99 8.50 -15.83
N ASP A 268 3.18 7.91 -15.88
CA ASP A 268 3.89 7.66 -17.12
C ASP A 268 3.84 6.17 -17.48
N PHE A 269 3.41 5.87 -18.70
CA PHE A 269 3.23 4.51 -19.21
C PHE A 269 4.18 4.18 -20.37
N ARG A 270 5.27 4.94 -20.55
CA ARG A 270 6.31 4.63 -21.53
C ARG A 270 6.94 3.28 -21.22
N SER A 271 7.40 2.55 -22.25
CA SER A 271 8.11 1.29 -22.04
C SER A 271 9.48 1.32 -22.72
N VAL A 272 10.38 2.20 -22.24
CA VAL A 272 11.69 2.51 -22.86
C VAL A 272 12.49 1.26 -23.27
N ALA A 273 12.46 0.20 -22.45
CA ALA A 273 13.24 -1.02 -22.69
C ALA A 273 12.80 -1.77 -23.96
N ASP A 274 11.51 -1.81 -24.26
CA ASP A 274 10.97 -2.62 -25.35
C ASP A 274 10.16 -1.82 -26.38
N GLY A 275 9.77 -0.58 -26.09
CA GLY A 275 8.96 0.32 -26.92
C GLY A 275 7.54 -0.19 -27.21
N GLU A 276 7.02 -1.11 -26.41
CA GLU A 276 5.70 -1.70 -26.57
C GLU A 276 4.55 -0.68 -26.46
N ALA A 277 4.51 0.18 -25.45
CA ALA A 277 3.46 1.18 -25.30
C ALA A 277 3.45 2.16 -26.49
N GLU A 278 4.63 2.65 -26.88
CA GLU A 278 4.82 3.52 -28.04
C GLU A 278 4.29 2.87 -29.32
N ARG A 279 4.63 1.60 -29.58
CA ARG A 279 4.13 0.87 -30.75
C ARG A 279 2.64 0.60 -30.69
N HIS A 280 2.10 0.29 -29.51
CA HIS A 280 0.68 0.02 -29.32
C HIS A 280 -0.18 1.25 -29.66
N PHE A 281 0.21 2.42 -29.15
CA PHE A 281 -0.56 3.65 -29.34
C PHE A 281 -0.12 4.50 -30.55
N GLY A 282 1.01 4.19 -31.18
CA GLY A 282 1.61 5.05 -32.21
C GLY A 282 2.11 6.39 -31.65
N LEU A 283 2.53 6.40 -30.39
CA LEU A 283 2.98 7.60 -29.65
C LEU A 283 4.50 7.64 -29.52
N THR A 284 5.05 8.83 -29.33
CA THR A 284 6.44 8.99 -28.86
C THR A 284 6.51 8.75 -27.35
N SER A 285 7.67 8.37 -26.81
CA SER A 285 7.82 8.14 -25.36
C SER A 285 7.45 9.36 -24.51
N ARG A 286 7.60 10.59 -25.04
CA ARG A 286 7.18 11.82 -24.34
C ARG A 286 5.66 11.98 -24.25
N GLN A 287 4.91 11.34 -25.14
CA GLN A 287 3.44 11.38 -25.17
C GLN A 287 2.82 10.23 -24.35
N CYS A 288 3.61 9.28 -23.86
CA CYS A 288 3.13 8.17 -23.04
C CYS A 288 2.97 8.56 -21.56
N ASN A 289 2.19 9.60 -21.27
CA ASN A 289 1.87 10.03 -19.91
C ASN A 289 0.40 10.46 -19.79
N LEU A 290 -0.13 10.45 -18.56
CA LEU A 290 -1.48 10.85 -18.17
C LEU A 290 -1.46 12.09 -17.26
N ALA A 291 -0.55 13.03 -17.54
CA ALA A 291 -0.44 14.32 -16.86
C ALA A 291 -1.18 15.43 -17.61
#